data_AF-A0A401UF70-F1
#
_entry.id   AF-A0A401UF70-F1
#
_cell.length_a   1.000
_cell.length_b   1.000
_cell.length_c   1.000
_cell.angle_alpha   90.00
_cell.angle_beta   90.00
_cell.angle_gamma   90.00
#
_symmetry.space_group_name_H-M   'P 1'
#
loop_
_entity.id
_entity.type
_entity.pdbx_description
1 polymer ?
#
loop_
_entity_poly.entity_id
_entity_poly.type
_entity_poly.pdbx_seq_one_letter_code
_entity_poly.pdbx_strand_id
1 'polypeptide(L)'
;MLATVLIPVQGQDQIRLQEHLMLKDGKMYQVRDQEQIQLNQQLKLQNGGLVNPDGSYQLQNQKQLRLKNGECLDMDGNRYANQQEFRQQMQYREQAMAQEHLMLQNGQMYRIHNQQKTQLQQQLTLQDGAIVNPNGSVQTKDRKQLQLKNGECLDMNGNRYASQQEFGQRMAQAMAQEHLMFQNGQVYRIQNQQKIKLEQQLSLQNGTTVNPNGGVQTKDRKQLQLKDGECMDMAGNRYETQERFREKMAQRNMERMDKERGKEKMDPKKGKKNN
;
A
#
# COMPACT_ATOMS: atom_id res chain seq x y z
N MET A 1 18.65 -1.52 -41.20
CA MET A 1 17.49 -1.44 -40.29
C MET A 1 17.63 -2.53 -39.26
N LEU A 2 18.02 -2.19 -38.02
CA LEU A 2 18.18 -3.17 -36.94
C LEU A 2 16.85 -3.26 -36.19
N ALA A 3 16.21 -4.43 -36.26
CA ALA A 3 14.98 -4.73 -35.54
C ALA A 3 15.30 -4.92 -34.05
N THR A 4 14.77 -4.04 -33.20
CA THR A 4 14.81 -4.17 -31.75
C THR A 4 13.86 -5.28 -31.33
N VAL A 5 14.40 -6.40 -30.88
CA VAL A 5 13.62 -7.48 -30.26
C VAL A 5 13.31 -7.08 -28.82
N LEU A 6 12.04 -6.75 -28.56
CA LEU A 6 11.50 -6.65 -27.20
C LEU A 6 11.36 -8.07 -26.65
N ILE A 7 12.22 -8.45 -25.72
CA ILE A 7 12.10 -9.73 -25.00
C ILE A 7 11.31 -9.44 -23.71
N PRO A 8 10.06 -9.92 -23.58
CA PRO A 8 9.33 -9.85 -22.31
C PRO A 8 9.96 -10.84 -21.33
N VAL A 9 10.58 -10.33 -20.26
CA VAL A 9 11.00 -11.15 -19.13
C VAL A 9 9.78 -11.34 -18.21
N GLN A 10 9.12 -12.49 -18.34
CA GLN A 10 8.02 -12.88 -17.44
C GLN A 10 8.60 -13.20 -16.05
N GLY A 11 8.37 -12.31 -15.10
CA GLY A 11 8.74 -12.51 -13.69
C GLY A 11 7.76 -13.46 -12.99
N GLN A 12 8.30 -14.43 -12.26
CA GLN A 12 7.59 -15.48 -11.48
C GLN A 12 6.75 -14.95 -10.30
N ASP A 13 6.57 -13.63 -10.16
CA ASP A 13 6.02 -13.00 -8.94
C ASP A 13 4.48 -12.86 -8.93
N GLN A 14 3.78 -13.25 -10.00
CA GLN A 14 2.31 -13.10 -10.10
C GLN A 14 1.49 -14.09 -9.25
N ILE A 15 2.07 -15.19 -8.73
CA ILE A 15 1.26 -16.35 -8.27
C ILE A 15 1.10 -16.45 -6.73
N ARG A 16 1.75 -15.61 -5.91
CA ARG A 16 1.67 -15.74 -4.43
C ARG A 16 0.54 -14.97 -3.75
N LEU A 17 -0.25 -14.19 -4.49
CA LEU A 17 -1.21 -13.22 -3.92
C LEU A 17 -2.47 -13.86 -3.31
N GLN A 18 -2.69 -15.16 -3.47
CA GLN A 18 -3.89 -15.83 -2.94
C GLN A 18 -3.65 -16.64 -1.67
N GLU A 19 -2.39 -16.87 -1.28
CA GLU A 19 -2.09 -17.66 -0.09
C GLU A 19 -2.30 -16.87 1.21
N HIS A 20 -3.17 -17.37 2.07
CA HIS A 20 -3.43 -16.80 3.39
C HIS A 20 -3.82 -17.86 4.40
N LEU A 21 -3.77 -17.50 5.67
CA LEU A 21 -4.26 -18.28 6.78
C LEU A 21 -5.60 -17.71 7.25
N MET A 22 -6.51 -18.57 7.68
CA MET A 22 -7.81 -18.18 8.21
C MET A 22 -8.13 -19.02 9.44
N LEU A 23 -8.56 -18.38 10.53
CA LEU A 23 -9.10 -19.08 11.68
C LEU A 23 -10.58 -19.37 11.42
N LYS A 24 -10.98 -20.63 11.40
CA LYS A 24 -12.38 -21.05 11.28
C LYS A 24 -12.69 -22.15 12.29
N ASP A 25 -13.71 -21.94 13.09
CA ASP A 25 -14.20 -22.87 14.12
C ASP A 25 -13.09 -23.36 15.06
N GLY A 26 -12.21 -22.43 15.46
CA GLY A 26 -11.09 -22.70 16.36
C GLY A 26 -9.89 -23.42 15.72
N LYS A 27 -9.93 -23.68 14.42
CA LYS A 27 -8.87 -24.34 13.65
C LYS A 27 -8.28 -23.41 12.61
N MET A 28 -6.96 -23.40 12.48
CA MET A 28 -6.29 -22.68 11.41
C MET A 28 -6.34 -23.47 10.11
N TYR A 29 -6.64 -22.75 9.04
CA TYR A 29 -6.59 -23.25 7.67
C TYR A 29 -5.61 -22.41 6.87
N GLN A 30 -4.79 -23.08 6.07
CA GLN A 30 -4.06 -22.45 4.97
C GLN A 30 -4.94 -22.53 3.74
N VAL A 31 -5.21 -21.38 3.14
CA VAL A 31 -5.99 -21.24 1.92
C VAL A 31 -5.04 -20.93 0.78
N ARG A 32 -4.98 -21.80 -0.23
CA ARG A 32 -4.18 -21.63 -1.45
C ARG A 32 -5.01 -22.11 -2.63
N ASP A 33 -5.11 -21.29 -3.68
CA ASP A 33 -5.83 -21.64 -4.92
C ASP A 33 -7.24 -22.21 -4.68
N GLN A 34 -7.96 -21.64 -3.70
CA GLN A 34 -9.30 -22.03 -3.24
C GLN A 34 -9.37 -23.33 -2.41
N GLU A 35 -8.29 -24.08 -2.29
CA GLU A 35 -8.21 -25.21 -1.35
C GLU A 35 -8.02 -24.71 0.09
N GLN A 36 -8.63 -25.39 1.06
CA GLN A 36 -8.45 -25.13 2.49
C GLN A 36 -7.82 -26.34 3.15
N ILE A 37 -6.57 -26.20 3.59
CA ILE A 37 -5.82 -27.26 4.25
C ILE A 37 -5.75 -26.91 5.72
N GLN A 38 -6.32 -27.77 6.58
CA GLN A 38 -6.21 -27.57 8.02
C GLN A 38 -4.73 -27.66 8.43
N LEU A 39 -4.28 -26.67 9.19
CA LEU A 39 -2.94 -26.64 9.71
C LEU A 39 -2.83 -27.61 10.91
N ASN A 40 -1.95 -28.60 10.81
CA ASN A 40 -1.73 -29.60 11.88
C ASN A 40 -0.44 -29.34 12.69
N GLN A 41 0.46 -28.51 12.17
CA GLN A 41 1.73 -28.16 12.79
C GLN A 41 1.94 -26.65 12.73
N GLN A 42 2.85 -26.13 13.55
CA GLN A 42 3.17 -24.70 13.51
C GLN A 42 3.71 -24.30 12.12
N LEU A 43 3.23 -23.18 11.59
CA LEU A 43 3.67 -22.61 10.32
C LEU A 43 4.56 -21.40 10.58
N LYS A 44 5.69 -21.30 9.87
CA LYS A 44 6.57 -20.12 9.90
C LYS A 44 6.23 -19.18 8.75
N LEU A 45 5.93 -17.92 9.09
CA LEU A 45 5.65 -16.83 8.15
C LEU A 45 6.95 -16.29 7.54
N GLN A 46 6.83 -15.55 6.45
CA GLN A 46 7.97 -14.93 5.75
C GLN A 46 8.68 -13.90 6.63
N ASN A 47 7.92 -13.19 7.48
CA ASN A 47 8.45 -12.23 8.44
C ASN A 47 9.10 -12.90 9.69
N GLY A 48 9.18 -14.24 9.71
CA GLY A 48 9.74 -15.02 10.82
C GLY A 48 8.77 -15.27 11.98
N GLY A 49 7.56 -14.77 11.92
CA GLY A 49 6.49 -15.09 12.87
C GLY A 49 6.06 -16.55 12.78
N LEU A 50 5.42 -17.04 13.85
CA LEU A 50 4.97 -18.43 13.98
C LEU A 50 3.47 -18.47 14.20
N VAL A 51 2.75 -19.32 13.49
CA VAL A 51 1.30 -19.49 13.60
C VAL A 51 0.99 -20.91 14.02
N ASN A 52 0.22 -21.07 15.10
CA ASN A 52 -0.15 -22.37 15.63
C ASN A 52 -1.52 -22.83 15.06
N PRO A 53 -1.78 -24.15 15.03
CA PRO A 53 -3.07 -24.73 14.61
C PRO A 53 -4.32 -24.16 15.30
N ASP A 54 -4.19 -23.62 16.51
CA ASP A 54 -5.31 -23.10 17.32
C ASP A 54 -5.62 -21.61 17.08
N GLY A 55 -4.86 -20.95 16.19
CA GLY A 55 -5.02 -19.53 15.86
C GLY A 55 -4.23 -18.57 16.75
N SER A 56 -3.48 -19.08 17.73
CA SER A 56 -2.44 -18.28 18.39
C SER A 56 -1.26 -18.08 17.43
N TYR A 57 -0.64 -16.90 17.48
CA TYR A 57 0.54 -16.60 16.67
C TYR A 57 1.51 -15.67 17.40
N GLN A 58 2.77 -15.76 17.02
CA GLN A 58 3.87 -15.02 17.61
C GLN A 58 4.52 -14.14 16.54
N LEU A 59 4.63 -12.85 16.82
CA LEU A 59 5.41 -11.92 16.01
C LEU A 59 6.91 -12.15 16.20
N GLN A 60 7.74 -11.61 15.32
CA GLN A 60 9.20 -11.71 15.44
C GLN A 60 9.75 -11.16 16.77
N ASN A 61 9.09 -10.15 17.36
CA ASN A 61 9.42 -9.59 18.67
C ASN A 61 8.90 -10.43 19.86
N GLN A 62 8.53 -11.69 19.61
CA GLN A 62 8.01 -12.66 20.56
C GLN A 62 6.63 -12.34 21.18
N LYS A 63 5.98 -11.24 20.78
CA LYS A 63 4.62 -10.89 21.21
C LYS A 63 3.63 -11.94 20.70
N GLN A 64 2.90 -12.54 21.63
CA GLN A 64 1.83 -13.49 21.31
C GLN A 64 0.50 -12.76 21.10
N LEU A 65 -0.21 -13.18 20.07
CA LEU A 65 -1.51 -12.67 19.66
C LEU A 65 -2.40 -13.86 19.30
N ARG A 66 -3.71 -13.62 19.15
CA ARG A 66 -4.67 -14.65 18.75
C ARG A 66 -5.64 -14.08 17.73
N LEU A 67 -5.84 -14.82 16.65
CA LEU A 67 -6.89 -14.51 15.69
C LEU A 67 -8.26 -14.77 16.30
N LYS A 68 -9.26 -14.00 15.88
CA LYS A 68 -10.67 -14.29 16.14
C LYS A 68 -11.23 -15.14 15.00
N ASN A 69 -12.32 -15.85 15.27
CA ASN A 69 -12.96 -16.67 14.26
C ASN A 69 -13.35 -15.81 13.04
N GLY A 70 -13.01 -16.26 11.85
CA GLY A 70 -13.20 -15.55 10.59
C GLY A 70 -12.03 -14.65 10.17
N GLU A 71 -11.12 -14.27 11.08
CA GLU A 71 -9.98 -13.41 10.74
C GLU A 71 -8.94 -14.14 9.90
N CYS A 72 -8.22 -13.37 9.08
CA CYS A 72 -7.19 -13.88 8.19
C CYS A 72 -5.82 -13.28 8.52
N LEU A 73 -4.78 -14.00 8.14
CA LEU A 73 -3.39 -13.56 8.16
C LEU A 73 -2.75 -13.87 6.80
N ASP A 74 -2.07 -12.92 6.17
CA ASP A 74 -1.25 -13.26 5.00
C ASP A 74 0.11 -13.85 5.41
N MET A 75 0.87 -14.32 4.41
CA MET A 75 2.18 -14.94 4.65
C MET A 75 3.26 -13.96 5.13
N ASP A 76 3.00 -12.65 4.99
CA ASP A 76 3.83 -11.57 5.51
C ASP A 76 3.45 -11.19 6.97
N GLY A 77 2.39 -11.81 7.50
CA GLY A 77 1.89 -11.62 8.86
C GLY A 77 0.95 -10.43 9.04
N ASN A 78 0.40 -9.87 7.96
CA ASN A 78 -0.63 -8.84 8.06
C ASN A 78 -1.97 -9.49 8.37
N ARG A 79 -2.73 -8.89 9.29
CA ARG A 79 -4.02 -9.40 9.78
C ARG A 79 -5.18 -8.65 9.10
N TYR A 80 -6.24 -9.40 8.79
CA TYR A 80 -7.47 -8.91 8.17
C TYR A 80 -8.67 -9.38 8.99
N ALA A 81 -9.72 -8.57 9.09
CA ALA A 81 -10.89 -8.90 9.90
C ALA A 81 -11.66 -10.09 9.34
N ASN A 82 -11.62 -10.29 8.01
CA ASN A 82 -12.23 -11.43 7.34
C ASN A 82 -11.63 -11.68 5.94
N GLN A 83 -12.07 -12.77 5.31
CA GLN A 83 -11.61 -13.15 3.97
C GLN A 83 -12.00 -12.14 2.88
N GLN A 84 -13.14 -11.44 3.02
CA GLN A 84 -13.54 -10.43 2.04
C GLN A 84 -12.58 -9.23 2.06
N GLU A 85 -12.20 -8.76 3.26
CA GLU A 85 -11.21 -7.69 3.42
C GLU A 85 -9.84 -8.11 2.88
N PHE A 86 -9.41 -9.35 3.16
CA PHE A 86 -8.17 -9.90 2.57
C PHE A 86 -8.20 -9.86 1.03
N ARG A 87 -9.26 -10.40 0.41
CA ARG A 87 -9.40 -10.42 -1.05
C ARG A 87 -9.38 -9.02 -1.64
N GLN A 88 -10.06 -8.09 -0.98
CA GLN A 88 -10.08 -6.69 -1.38
C GLN A 88 -8.69 -6.04 -1.27
N GLN A 89 -7.94 -6.31 -0.20
CA GLN A 89 -6.56 -5.84 -0.08
C GLN A 89 -5.68 -6.39 -1.19
N MET A 90 -5.84 -7.66 -1.58
CA MET A 90 -5.07 -8.25 -2.66
C MET A 90 -5.40 -7.63 -4.02
N GLN A 91 -6.66 -7.31 -4.28
CA GLN A 91 -7.05 -6.53 -5.48
C GLN A 91 -6.40 -5.14 -5.49
N TYR A 92 -6.37 -4.43 -4.35
CA TYR A 92 -5.65 -3.15 -4.26
C TYR A 92 -4.15 -3.31 -4.51
N ARG A 93 -3.55 -4.42 -4.04
CA ARG A 93 -2.13 -4.73 -4.26
C ARG A 93 -1.85 -5.00 -5.73
N GLU A 94 -2.70 -5.73 -6.43
CA GLU A 94 -2.57 -5.94 -7.88
C GLU A 94 -2.65 -4.63 -8.66
N GLN A 95 -3.61 -3.76 -8.33
CA GLN A 95 -3.74 -2.44 -8.95
C GLN A 95 -2.56 -1.53 -8.63
N ALA A 96 -2.05 -1.57 -7.40
CA ALA A 96 -0.85 -0.85 -6.99
C ALA A 96 0.38 -1.31 -7.77
N MET A 97 0.55 -2.62 -7.97
CA MET A 97 1.67 -3.19 -8.72
C MET A 97 1.59 -2.90 -10.23
N ALA A 98 0.40 -2.60 -10.75
CA ALA A 98 0.21 -2.12 -12.11
C ALA A 98 0.58 -0.64 -12.28
N GLN A 99 0.65 0.14 -11.20
CA GLN A 99 1.09 1.54 -11.26
C GLN A 99 2.54 1.63 -11.75
N GLU A 100 2.85 2.74 -12.41
CA GLU A 100 4.19 2.98 -12.87
C GLU A 100 5.16 3.14 -11.69
N HIS A 101 6.25 2.36 -11.71
CA HIS A 101 7.35 2.48 -10.77
C HIS A 101 8.65 2.01 -11.38
N LEU A 102 9.75 2.35 -10.73
CA LEU A 102 11.08 1.90 -11.09
C LEU A 102 11.59 0.91 -10.05
N MET A 103 12.36 -0.09 -10.47
CA MET A 103 12.99 -1.06 -9.59
C MET A 103 14.44 -1.31 -10.02
N LEU A 104 15.37 -1.28 -9.07
CA LEU A 104 16.74 -1.71 -9.32
C LEU A 104 16.83 -3.23 -9.18
N GLN A 105 17.23 -3.94 -10.23
CA GLN A 105 17.49 -5.37 -10.16
C GLN A 105 18.78 -5.71 -10.88
N ASN A 106 19.68 -6.44 -10.20
CA ASN A 106 20.98 -6.88 -10.70
C ASN A 106 21.80 -5.72 -11.30
N GLY A 107 21.77 -4.55 -10.66
CA GLY A 107 22.49 -3.35 -11.10
C GLY A 107 21.85 -2.60 -12.28
N GLN A 108 20.68 -3.04 -12.76
CA GLN A 108 19.95 -2.43 -13.86
C GLN A 108 18.60 -1.89 -13.38
N MET A 109 18.28 -0.66 -13.78
CA MET A 109 16.96 -0.09 -13.55
C MET A 109 15.95 -0.67 -14.54
N TYR A 110 14.80 -1.02 -14.00
CA TYR A 110 13.63 -1.43 -14.78
C TYR A 110 12.48 -0.48 -14.48
N ARG A 111 11.83 -0.01 -15.55
CA ARG A 111 10.52 0.63 -15.48
C ARG A 111 9.46 -0.47 -15.53
N ILE A 112 8.54 -0.42 -14.59
CA ILE A 112 7.41 -1.35 -14.49
C ILE A 112 6.15 -0.52 -14.67
N HIS A 113 5.36 -0.84 -15.69
CA HIS A 113 4.11 -0.14 -15.98
C HIS A 113 3.10 -1.15 -16.50
N ASN A 114 1.90 -1.19 -15.91
CA ASN A 114 0.88 -2.21 -16.20
C ASN A 114 1.47 -3.63 -16.17
N GLN A 115 2.31 -3.90 -15.16
CA GLN A 115 3.01 -5.17 -14.95
C GLN A 115 4.02 -5.54 -16.06
N GLN A 116 4.19 -4.70 -17.09
CA GLN A 116 5.24 -4.85 -18.09
C GLN A 116 6.54 -4.29 -17.53
N LYS A 117 7.60 -5.10 -17.58
CA LYS A 117 8.92 -4.73 -17.11
C LYS A 117 9.83 -4.42 -18.30
N THR A 118 10.35 -3.20 -18.35
CA THR A 118 11.24 -2.73 -19.42
C THR A 118 12.51 -2.16 -18.82
N GLN A 119 13.67 -2.57 -19.33
CA GLN A 119 14.94 -2.01 -18.87
C GLN A 119 15.04 -0.53 -19.25
N LEU A 120 15.45 0.29 -18.29
CA LEU A 120 15.69 1.70 -18.51
C LEU A 120 17.03 1.87 -19.25
N GLN A 121 17.00 2.40 -20.48
CA GLN A 121 18.20 2.59 -21.31
C GLN A 121 18.82 3.99 -21.19
N GLN A 122 18.01 4.99 -20.82
CA GLN A 122 18.40 6.39 -20.70
C GLN A 122 17.95 6.93 -19.35
N GLN A 123 18.55 8.03 -18.89
CA GLN A 123 18.10 8.68 -17.67
C GLN A 123 16.61 9.08 -17.76
N LEU A 124 15.91 8.99 -16.64
CA LEU A 124 14.51 9.38 -16.51
C LEU A 124 14.39 10.51 -15.49
N THR A 125 13.66 11.57 -15.84
CA THR A 125 13.30 12.62 -14.88
C THR A 125 11.94 12.28 -14.27
N LEU A 126 11.88 12.18 -12.95
CA LEU A 126 10.68 11.94 -12.17
C LEU A 126 9.84 13.22 -12.03
N GLN A 127 8.60 13.08 -11.58
CA GLN A 127 7.67 14.21 -11.39
C GLN A 127 8.16 15.21 -10.34
N ASP A 128 8.92 14.75 -9.34
CA ASP A 128 9.52 15.60 -8.30
C ASP A 128 10.81 16.31 -8.76
N GLY A 129 11.23 16.07 -10.01
CA GLY A 129 12.46 16.62 -10.60
C GLY A 129 13.72 15.79 -10.33
N ALA A 130 13.63 14.65 -9.64
CA ALA A 130 14.77 13.75 -9.49
C ALA A 130 15.13 13.09 -10.82
N ILE A 131 16.43 12.85 -11.05
CA ILE A 131 16.94 12.16 -12.24
C ILE A 131 17.41 10.77 -11.82
N VAL A 132 16.86 9.74 -12.46
CA VAL A 132 17.21 8.33 -12.23
C VAL A 132 18.00 7.80 -13.43
N ASN A 133 19.19 7.26 -13.17
CA ASN A 133 20.05 6.68 -14.20
C ASN A 133 19.81 5.18 -14.37
N PRO A 134 20.13 4.59 -15.54
CA PRO A 134 20.03 3.15 -15.80
C PRO A 134 20.71 2.22 -14.80
N ASN A 135 21.72 2.70 -14.07
CA ASN A 135 22.47 1.96 -13.05
C ASN A 135 21.92 2.09 -11.62
N GLY A 136 20.80 2.80 -11.45
CA GLY A 136 20.14 3.00 -10.16
C GLY A 136 20.71 4.12 -9.31
N SER A 137 21.64 4.93 -9.84
CA SER A 137 21.98 6.20 -9.20
C SER A 137 20.86 7.21 -9.42
N VAL A 138 20.57 8.00 -8.40
CA VAL A 138 19.48 8.96 -8.36
C VAL A 138 20.03 10.31 -7.91
N GLN A 139 19.85 11.33 -8.73
CA GLN A 139 20.09 12.71 -8.34
C GLN A 139 18.76 13.35 -7.95
N THR A 140 18.58 13.65 -6.67
CA THR A 140 17.39 14.37 -6.18
C THR A 140 17.33 15.79 -6.74
N LYS A 141 16.15 16.43 -6.64
CA LYS A 141 15.98 17.85 -7.03
C LYS A 141 16.99 18.81 -6.38
N ASP A 142 17.41 18.51 -5.15
CA ASP A 142 18.40 19.29 -4.38
C ASP A 142 19.84 18.90 -4.73
N ARG A 143 20.04 18.18 -5.85
CA ARG A 143 21.32 17.67 -6.36
C ARG A 143 22.06 16.69 -5.46
N LYS A 144 21.43 16.18 -4.40
CA LYS A 144 21.97 15.08 -3.60
C LYS A 144 21.93 13.79 -4.40
N GLN A 145 23.05 13.07 -4.43
CA GLN A 145 23.13 11.75 -5.04
C GLN A 145 22.77 10.64 -4.04
N LEU A 146 22.00 9.68 -4.52
CA LEU A 146 21.60 8.46 -3.81
C LEU A 146 21.88 7.27 -4.73
N GLN A 147 22.12 6.11 -4.14
CA GLN A 147 22.24 4.85 -4.87
C GLN A 147 21.16 3.91 -4.35
N LEU A 148 20.32 3.43 -5.26
CA LEU A 148 19.39 2.35 -4.93
C LEU A 148 20.16 1.06 -4.66
N LYS A 149 19.62 0.23 -3.77
CA LYS A 149 20.07 -1.13 -3.53
C LYS A 149 19.25 -2.11 -4.37
N ASN A 150 19.83 -3.26 -4.65
CA ASN A 150 19.14 -4.31 -5.38
C ASN A 150 17.80 -4.67 -4.70
N GLY A 151 16.72 -4.66 -5.48
CA GLY A 151 15.35 -4.89 -5.03
C GLY A 151 14.57 -3.62 -4.66
N GLU A 152 15.24 -2.49 -4.40
CA GLU A 152 14.57 -1.25 -4.04
C GLU A 152 13.81 -0.64 -5.21
N CYS A 153 12.72 0.06 -4.88
CA CYS A 153 11.85 0.69 -5.84
C CYS A 153 11.74 2.20 -5.62
N LEU A 154 11.41 2.92 -6.69
CA LEU A 154 10.98 4.32 -6.66
C LEU A 154 9.62 4.42 -7.35
N ASP A 155 8.71 5.21 -6.81
CA ASP A 155 7.56 5.65 -7.59
C ASP A 155 7.94 6.84 -8.51
N MET A 156 6.99 7.30 -9.31
CA MET A 156 7.21 8.41 -10.25
C MET A 156 7.38 9.78 -9.58
N ASN A 157 7.22 9.86 -8.26
CA ASN A 157 7.41 11.05 -7.43
C ASN A 157 8.70 10.98 -6.59
N GLY A 158 9.54 9.97 -6.82
CA GLY A 158 10.80 9.81 -6.10
C GLY A 158 10.67 9.22 -4.69
N ASN A 159 9.49 8.73 -4.29
CA ASN A 159 9.36 8.02 -3.02
C ASN A 159 10.04 6.65 -3.13
N ARG A 160 10.90 6.34 -2.15
CA ARG A 160 11.69 5.11 -2.12
C ARG A 160 11.03 4.02 -1.26
N TYR A 161 11.10 2.79 -1.76
CA TYR A 161 10.59 1.59 -1.12
C TYR A 161 11.71 0.55 -1.07
N ALA A 162 11.80 -0.20 0.02
CA ALA A 162 12.79 -1.25 0.22
C ALA A 162 12.61 -2.44 -0.73
N SER A 163 11.38 -2.67 -1.20
CA SER A 163 11.07 -3.71 -2.18
C SER A 163 9.81 -3.38 -2.97
N GLN A 164 9.62 -4.10 -4.08
CA GLN A 164 8.38 -4.04 -4.87
C GLN A 164 7.15 -4.48 -4.06
N GLN A 165 7.33 -5.46 -3.17
CA GLN A 165 6.27 -5.92 -2.27
C GLN A 165 5.83 -4.80 -1.31
N GLU A 166 6.78 -4.07 -0.74
CA GLU A 166 6.51 -2.93 0.13
C GLU A 166 5.82 -1.79 -0.64
N PHE A 167 6.28 -1.50 -1.85
CA PHE A 167 5.62 -0.55 -2.75
C PHE A 167 4.14 -0.93 -2.96
N GLY A 168 3.88 -2.17 -3.40
CA GLY A 168 2.53 -2.68 -3.62
C GLY A 168 1.67 -2.63 -2.36
N GLN A 169 2.20 -3.03 -1.21
CA GLN A 169 1.48 -3.00 0.06
C GLN A 169 1.10 -1.59 0.49
N ARG A 170 2.06 -0.64 0.47
CA ARG A 170 1.83 0.74 0.91
C ARG A 170 0.86 1.47 -0.01
N MET A 171 1.01 1.28 -1.33
CA MET A 171 0.09 1.86 -2.31
C MET A 171 -1.30 1.24 -2.20
N ALA A 172 -1.41 -0.07 -1.96
CA ALA A 172 -2.70 -0.72 -1.75
C ALA A 172 -3.43 -0.17 -0.51
N GLN A 173 -2.73 0.01 0.60
CA GLN A 173 -3.29 0.63 1.81
C GLN A 173 -3.77 2.06 1.57
N ALA A 174 -3.07 2.81 0.72
CA ALA A 174 -3.46 4.16 0.32
C ALA A 174 -4.71 4.15 -0.58
N MET A 175 -4.78 3.22 -1.53
CA MET A 175 -5.95 3.03 -2.41
C MET A 175 -7.19 2.57 -1.63
N ALA A 176 -7.00 1.83 -0.54
CA ALA A 176 -8.07 1.41 0.36
C ALA A 176 -8.69 2.56 1.18
N GLN A 177 -8.02 3.72 1.26
CA GLN A 177 -8.55 4.85 2.02
C GLN A 177 -9.79 5.44 1.34
N GLU A 178 -10.84 5.59 2.14
CA GLU A 178 -12.07 6.25 1.71
C GLU A 178 -11.81 7.71 1.35
N HIS A 179 -12.32 8.15 0.20
CA HIS A 179 -12.20 9.52 -0.27
C HIS A 179 -13.35 9.93 -1.18
N LEU A 180 -13.50 11.23 -1.36
CA LEU A 180 -14.32 11.81 -2.41
C LEU A 180 -13.45 12.10 -3.63
N MET A 181 -14.03 11.92 -4.81
CA MET A 181 -13.42 12.28 -6.10
C MET A 181 -14.46 13.05 -6.91
N PHE A 182 -14.08 14.23 -7.40
CA PHE A 182 -14.91 14.99 -8.33
C PHE A 182 -14.53 14.65 -9.76
N GLN A 183 -15.49 14.14 -10.53
CA GLN A 183 -15.26 13.75 -11.92
C GLN A 183 -16.54 13.95 -12.73
N ASN A 184 -16.42 14.50 -13.93
CA ASN A 184 -17.52 14.74 -14.86
C ASN A 184 -18.68 15.52 -14.23
N GLY A 185 -18.37 16.54 -13.43
CA GLY A 185 -19.37 17.39 -12.77
C GLY A 185 -20.06 16.75 -11.56
N GLN A 186 -19.66 15.55 -11.15
CA GLN A 186 -20.27 14.80 -10.05
C GLN A 186 -19.23 14.42 -9.00
N VAL A 187 -19.63 14.45 -7.73
CA VAL A 187 -18.83 13.87 -6.65
C VAL A 187 -19.16 12.40 -6.51
N TYR A 188 -18.12 11.58 -6.37
CA TYR A 188 -18.22 10.19 -6.04
C TYR A 188 -17.48 9.91 -4.74
N ARG A 189 -18.10 9.13 -3.86
CA ARG A 189 -17.45 8.51 -2.73
C ARG A 189 -16.81 7.21 -3.20
N ILE A 190 -15.49 7.15 -3.11
CA ILE A 190 -14.72 5.94 -3.35
C ILE A 190 -14.55 5.24 -2.02
N GLN A 191 -15.27 4.13 -1.87
CA GLN A 191 -15.19 3.28 -0.69
C GLN A 191 -15.15 1.84 -1.16
N ASN A 192 -14.19 1.05 -0.70
CA ASN A 192 -14.17 -0.39 -0.99
C ASN A 192 -14.19 -0.72 -2.50
N GLN A 193 -13.45 0.05 -3.32
CA GLN A 193 -13.47 0.01 -4.80
C GLN A 193 -14.80 0.37 -5.47
N GLN A 194 -15.84 0.67 -4.69
CA GLN A 194 -17.10 1.15 -5.23
C GLN A 194 -17.02 2.65 -5.41
N LYS A 195 -17.27 3.08 -6.64
CA LYS A 195 -17.49 4.47 -6.99
C LYS A 195 -18.98 4.77 -6.80
N ILE A 196 -19.33 5.28 -5.63
CA ILE A 196 -20.71 5.56 -5.23
C ILE A 196 -20.99 7.03 -5.52
N LYS A 197 -21.93 7.33 -6.41
CA LYS A 197 -22.32 8.72 -6.68
C LYS A 197 -22.87 9.35 -5.40
N LEU A 198 -22.39 10.55 -5.09
CA LEU A 198 -22.87 11.31 -3.95
C LEU A 198 -24.21 11.94 -4.31
N GLU A 199 -25.30 11.48 -3.71
CA GLU A 199 -26.65 12.00 -3.99
C GLU A 199 -27.05 13.16 -3.07
N GLN A 200 -26.42 13.28 -1.90
CA GLN A 200 -26.73 14.29 -0.89
C GLN A 200 -25.45 14.95 -0.37
N GLN A 201 -25.59 16.14 0.20
CA GLN A 201 -24.49 16.82 0.87
C GLN A 201 -23.89 15.93 1.97
N LEU A 202 -22.57 15.87 2.02
CA LEU A 202 -21.81 15.09 2.99
C LEU A 202 -20.99 15.99 3.90
N SER A 203 -21.11 15.80 5.20
CA SER A 203 -20.28 16.45 6.22
C SER A 203 -19.04 15.61 6.50
N LEU A 204 -17.86 16.24 6.35
CA LEU A 204 -16.55 15.66 6.67
C LEU A 204 -16.20 15.89 8.14
N GLN A 205 -15.18 15.18 8.64
CA GLN A 205 -14.81 15.18 10.06
C GLN A 205 -14.40 16.57 10.58
N ASN A 206 -13.84 17.43 9.72
CA ASN A 206 -13.43 18.79 10.09
C ASN A 206 -14.58 19.82 10.04
N GLY A 207 -15.82 19.39 9.78
CA GLY A 207 -16.99 20.26 9.62
C GLY A 207 -17.13 20.88 8.23
N THR A 208 -16.25 20.56 7.29
CA THR A 208 -16.43 20.90 5.87
C THR A 208 -17.58 20.08 5.29
N THR A 209 -18.39 20.68 4.43
CA THR A 209 -19.43 19.97 3.69
C THR A 209 -19.12 19.94 2.21
N VAL A 210 -19.50 18.86 1.54
CA VAL A 210 -19.30 18.65 0.10
C VAL A 210 -20.65 18.31 -0.54
N ASN A 211 -21.03 19.06 -1.55
CA ASN A 211 -22.26 18.87 -2.31
C ASN A 211 -22.04 17.92 -3.50
N PRO A 212 -23.10 17.24 -4.00
CA PRO A 212 -23.03 16.38 -5.18
C PRO A 212 -22.40 17.00 -6.44
N ASN A 213 -22.55 18.32 -6.60
CA ASN A 213 -22.03 19.11 -7.72
C ASN A 213 -20.57 19.58 -7.53
N GLY A 214 -19.87 19.14 -6.48
CA GLY A 214 -18.49 19.52 -6.19
C GLY A 214 -18.33 20.84 -5.43
N GLY A 215 -19.43 21.51 -5.07
CA GLY A 215 -19.40 22.68 -4.21
C GLY A 215 -19.01 22.30 -2.79
N VAL A 216 -17.97 22.94 -2.26
CA VAL A 216 -17.42 22.67 -0.92
C VAL A 216 -17.60 23.90 -0.05
N GLN A 217 -18.11 23.72 1.16
CA GLN A 217 -18.18 24.77 2.17
C GLN A 217 -17.38 24.34 3.39
N THR A 218 -16.31 25.06 3.70
CA THR A 218 -15.46 24.81 4.86
C THR A 218 -16.17 25.23 6.17
N LYS A 219 -15.62 24.82 7.31
CA LYS A 219 -16.14 25.18 8.64
C LYS A 219 -16.24 26.70 8.87
N ASP A 220 -15.31 27.47 8.32
CA ASP A 220 -15.28 28.94 8.31
C ASP A 220 -16.20 29.58 7.25
N ARG A 221 -17.09 28.77 6.63
CA ARG A 221 -18.05 29.18 5.59
C ARG A 221 -17.42 29.66 4.29
N LYS A 222 -16.15 29.39 4.05
CA LYS A 222 -15.51 29.65 2.75
C LYS A 222 -16.08 28.67 1.73
N GLN A 223 -16.51 29.20 0.59
CA GLN A 223 -16.99 28.41 -0.54
C GLN A 223 -15.85 28.13 -1.51
N LEU A 224 -15.75 26.88 -1.94
CA LEU A 224 -14.77 26.39 -2.90
C LEU A 224 -15.49 25.47 -3.91
N GLN A 225 -14.90 25.30 -5.08
CA GLN A 225 -15.37 24.34 -6.08
C GLN A 225 -14.25 23.33 -6.35
N LEU A 226 -14.61 22.04 -6.34
CA LEU A 226 -13.72 20.99 -6.80
C LEU A 226 -13.58 21.07 -8.33
N LYS A 227 -12.36 20.82 -8.79
CA LYS A 227 -12.03 20.68 -10.21
C LYS A 227 -11.99 19.21 -10.59
N ASP A 228 -12.23 18.94 -11.86
CA ASP A 228 -12.24 17.58 -12.37
C ASP A 228 -10.93 16.85 -12.04
N GLY A 229 -11.03 15.65 -11.48
CA GLY A 229 -9.91 14.84 -11.01
C GLY A 229 -9.45 15.11 -9.56
N GLU A 230 -9.92 16.19 -8.93
CA GLU A 230 -9.55 16.47 -7.54
C GLU A 230 -10.23 15.52 -6.56
N CYS A 231 -9.52 15.29 -5.45
CA CYS A 231 -9.97 14.40 -4.39
C CYS A 231 -10.03 15.13 -3.04
N MET A 232 -10.88 14.64 -2.14
CA MET A 232 -10.87 15.02 -0.73
C MET A 232 -10.87 13.81 0.17
N ASP A 233 -10.03 13.80 1.21
CA ASP A 233 -10.12 12.78 2.24
C ASP A 233 -11.28 13.04 3.21
N MET A 234 -11.64 12.04 4.02
CA MET A 234 -12.72 12.17 4.99
C MET A 234 -12.41 13.13 6.15
N ALA A 235 -11.14 13.52 6.31
CA ALA A 235 -10.70 14.55 7.25
C ALA A 235 -10.83 15.97 6.67
N GLY A 236 -11.20 16.10 5.39
CA GLY A 236 -11.39 17.37 4.69
C GLY A 236 -10.14 17.99 4.08
N ASN A 237 -9.07 17.21 3.93
CA ASN A 237 -7.91 17.63 3.13
C ASN A 237 -8.21 17.45 1.64
N ARG A 238 -7.87 18.45 0.83
CA ARG A 238 -8.02 18.46 -0.64
C ARG A 238 -6.72 18.07 -1.33
N TYR A 239 -6.84 17.36 -2.44
CA TYR A 239 -5.75 16.88 -3.27
C TYR A 239 -6.04 17.18 -4.74
N GLU A 240 -5.02 17.65 -5.46
CA GLU A 240 -5.15 18.09 -6.85
C GLU A 240 -5.48 16.93 -7.80
N THR A 241 -5.01 15.73 -7.48
CA THR A 241 -5.23 14.51 -8.27
C THR A 241 -5.43 13.31 -7.35
N GLN A 242 -6.02 12.25 -7.91
CA GLN A 242 -6.13 10.96 -7.22
C GLN A 242 -4.76 10.34 -6.92
N GLU A 243 -3.78 10.51 -7.80
CA GLU A 243 -2.40 10.05 -7.58
C GLU A 243 -1.80 10.72 -6.34
N ARG A 244 -1.94 12.06 -6.26
CA ARG A 244 -1.45 12.84 -5.13
C ARG A 244 -2.13 12.47 -3.81
N PHE A 245 -3.42 12.16 -3.85
CA PHE A 245 -4.14 11.61 -2.70
C PHE A 245 -3.51 10.28 -2.24
N ARG A 246 -3.33 9.33 -3.16
CA ARG A 246 -2.77 8.00 -2.86
C ARG A 246 -1.35 8.12 -2.29
N GLU A 247 -0.49 8.92 -2.90
CA GLU A 247 0.86 9.18 -2.38
C GLU A 247 0.83 9.70 -0.93
N LYS A 248 -0.01 10.71 -0.65
CA LYS A 248 -0.08 11.32 0.68
C LYS A 248 -0.62 10.35 1.72
N MET A 249 -1.53 9.47 1.34
CA MET A 249 -1.99 8.39 2.21
C MET A 249 -0.91 7.32 2.43
N ALA A 250 -0.17 6.93 1.38
CA ALA A 250 0.94 5.99 1.51
C ALA A 250 2.04 6.55 2.43
N GLN A 251 2.38 7.84 2.31
CA GLN A 251 3.33 8.54 3.16
C GLN A 251 2.85 8.62 4.62
N ARG A 252 1.59 9.02 4.86
CA ARG A 252 1.02 9.06 6.22
C ARG A 252 1.00 7.68 6.87
N ASN A 253 0.67 6.63 6.10
CA ASN A 253 0.68 5.26 6.59
C ASN A 253 2.11 4.80 6.94
N MET A 254 3.10 5.15 6.11
CA MET A 254 4.52 4.91 6.40
C MET A 254 4.94 5.54 7.72
N GLU A 255 4.67 6.84 7.90
CA GLU A 255 5.02 7.56 9.14
C GLU A 255 4.33 6.97 10.38
N ARG A 256 3.08 6.50 10.24
CA ARG A 256 2.36 5.82 11.33
C ARG A 256 3.03 4.50 11.69
N MET A 257 3.32 3.65 10.71
CA MET A 257 3.97 2.36 10.93
C MET A 257 5.37 2.51 11.54
N ASP A 258 6.15 3.48 11.06
CA ASP A 258 7.48 3.75 11.62
C ASP A 258 7.39 4.27 13.06
N LYS A 259 6.40 5.11 13.37
CA LYS A 259 6.12 5.54 14.74
C LYS A 259 5.68 4.38 15.64
N GLU A 260 4.85 3.48 15.14
CA GLU A 260 4.40 2.30 15.89
C GLU A 260 5.58 1.34 16.16
N ARG A 261 6.41 1.08 15.16
CA ARG A 261 7.67 0.31 15.30
C ARG A 261 8.68 0.99 16.23
N GLY A 262 8.76 2.32 16.22
CA GLY A 262 9.64 3.11 17.08
C GLY A 262 9.16 3.19 18.53
N LYS A 263 7.85 3.30 18.76
CA LYS A 263 7.24 3.29 20.09
C LYS A 263 7.35 1.94 20.79
N GLU A 264 7.35 0.82 20.04
CA GLU A 264 7.61 -0.51 20.61
C GLU A 264 9.08 -0.71 21.07
N LYS A 265 10.01 0.21 20.74
CA LYS A 265 11.42 0.15 21.19
C LYS A 265 11.71 0.94 22.47
N MET A 266 10.74 1.64 23.05
CA MET A 266 10.92 2.44 24.27
C MET A 266 9.94 2.00 25.36
N ASP A 267 10.18 0.82 25.93
CA ASP A 267 9.68 0.52 27.28
C ASP A 267 10.71 -0.33 28.06
N PRO A 268 11.84 0.25 28.50
CA PRO A 268 12.65 -0.40 29.52
C PRO A 268 11.84 -0.36 30.82
N LYS A 269 11.11 -1.44 31.10
CA LYS A 269 10.46 -1.66 32.39
C LYS A 269 11.46 -1.32 33.50
N LYS A 270 11.11 -0.29 34.27
CA LYS A 270 11.71 0.09 35.56
C LYS A 270 12.07 -1.18 36.33
N GLY A 271 13.35 -1.29 36.67
CA GLY A 271 13.89 -2.36 37.47
C GLY A 271 13.12 -2.54 38.77
N LYS A 272 12.78 -3.80 39.05
CA LYS A 272 12.47 -4.26 40.39
C LYS A 272 13.64 -3.90 41.31
N LYS A 273 13.41 -3.03 42.30
CA LYS A 273 14.08 -3.15 43.60
C LYS A 273 13.19 -4.05 44.45
N ASN A 274 13.75 -5.16 44.92
CA ASN A 274 13.39 -5.89 46.14
C ASN A 274 14.39 -7.04 46.31
N ASN A 275 15.52 -6.75 46.96
CA ASN A 275 15.90 -7.26 48.29
C ASN A 275 17.29 -6.72 48.63
#